data_AF-A0ABD3FRR2-F1
#
_entry.id   AF-A0ABD3FRR2-F1
#
_cell.length_a   1.000
_cell.length_b   1.000
_cell.length_c   1.000
_cell.angle_alpha   90.00
_cell.angle_beta   90.00
_cell.angle_gamma   90.00
#
_symmetry.space_group_name_H-M   'P 1'
#
loop_
_entity.id
_entity.type
_entity.pdbx_description
1 polymer ?
#
loop_
_entity_poly.entity_id
_entity_poly.type
_entity_poly.pdbx_seq_one_letter_code
_entity_poly.pdbx_strand_id
1 'polypeptide(L)'
;MNRFSSLEFDSKNAFARWLVEKATTNLVFCHGDITSYREVLLRFAGRWPTAELRNLAETHQDSMKTALQYAKDNLHARITRLRTQFASITDVLFSVSAHGKPGKRYAAVQTLRVFVDELQQDEELWMAIDSPTKFTLSLPLRKKHEMQQLLHLLGQEVKTVWTESVERVFTLMQESLESSKSGKNASVLRESLALARDELILKEFRAMLKHWSCTNSTHRLTITPVSRNGLVYCEIEEKTLRAQTTRFVSTRDRPALEDMHTVSSINAVCRYCGEVGHWALACPIVAVPRENNLSNWGDFNANDRQ
;
A
#
# COMPACT_ATOMS: atom_id res chain seq x y z
N MET A 1 42.33 25.04 -8.63
CA MET A 1 42.34 24.57 -10.03
C MET A 1 41.30 23.48 -10.12
N ASN A 2 40.42 23.52 -11.12
CA ASN A 2 39.44 22.45 -11.33
C ASN A 2 40.08 21.40 -12.23
N ARG A 3 40.09 20.15 -11.80
CA ARG A 3 40.64 19.04 -12.59
C ARG A 3 39.49 18.20 -13.12
N PHE A 4 39.46 17.98 -14.42
CA PHE A 4 38.50 17.10 -15.06
C PHE A 4 39.17 15.79 -15.45
N SER A 5 38.49 14.68 -15.22
CA SER A 5 38.93 13.34 -15.63
C SER A 5 37.74 12.47 -16.00
N SER A 6 37.95 11.51 -16.90
CA SER A 6 36.99 10.49 -17.25
C SER A 6 37.52 9.12 -16.81
N LEU A 7 36.65 8.30 -16.22
CA LEU A 7 36.94 6.91 -15.88
C LEU A 7 35.91 5.98 -16.50
N GLU A 8 36.36 4.79 -16.87
CA GLU A 8 35.53 3.72 -17.40
C GLU A 8 35.54 2.55 -16.41
N PHE A 9 34.38 1.93 -16.25
CA PHE A 9 34.20 0.76 -15.39
C PHE A 9 33.48 -0.36 -16.14
N ASP A 10 34.01 -1.57 -15.99
CA ASP A 10 33.50 -2.78 -16.63
C ASP A 10 32.13 -3.22 -16.09
N SER A 11 31.72 -2.69 -14.92
CA SER A 11 30.42 -3.03 -14.33
C SER A 11 29.91 -1.96 -13.36
N LYS A 12 28.60 -1.98 -13.11
CA LYS A 12 27.96 -1.20 -12.04
C LYS A 12 28.59 -1.45 -10.67
N ASN A 13 29.05 -2.68 -10.42
CA ASN A 13 29.69 -3.06 -9.15
C ASN A 13 31.08 -2.44 -9.02
N ALA A 14 31.88 -2.44 -10.09
CA ALA A 14 33.20 -1.81 -10.10
C ALA A 14 33.10 -0.30 -9.85
N PHE A 15 32.17 0.36 -10.55
CA PHE A 15 31.85 1.77 -10.31
C PHE A 15 31.42 2.04 -8.87
N ALA A 16 30.47 1.27 -8.35
CA ALA A 16 29.94 1.47 -7.00
C ALA A 16 31.01 1.30 -5.92
N ARG A 17 31.86 0.28 -6.03
CA ARG A 17 32.97 0.05 -5.11
C ARG A 17 33.93 1.24 -5.10
N TRP A 18 34.35 1.69 -6.28
CA TRP A 18 35.23 2.86 -6.42
C TRP A 18 34.60 4.13 -5.85
N LEU A 19 33.31 4.36 -6.11
CA LEU A 19 32.60 5.55 -5.64
C LEU A 19 32.52 5.59 -4.11
N VAL A 20 32.19 4.46 -3.48
CA VAL A 20 32.14 4.32 -2.02
C VAL A 20 33.52 4.59 -1.41
N GLU A 21 34.59 4.05 -2.01
CA GLU A 21 35.96 4.29 -1.56
C GLU A 21 36.30 5.78 -1.63
N LYS A 22 35.99 6.46 -2.74
CA LYS A 22 36.24 7.91 -2.88
C LYS A 22 35.43 8.76 -1.91
N ALA A 23 34.22 8.34 -1.56
CA ALA A 23 33.35 9.05 -0.62
C ALA A 23 33.85 8.98 0.84
N THR A 24 34.79 8.08 1.17
CA THR A 24 35.39 8.04 2.52
C THR A 24 36.34 9.21 2.78
N THR A 25 37.06 9.67 1.75
CA THR A 25 38.12 10.70 1.88
C THR A 25 37.75 12.04 1.24
N ASN A 26 36.74 12.05 0.36
CA ASN A 26 36.33 13.22 -0.40
C ASN A 26 34.87 13.56 -0.15
N LEU A 27 34.55 14.84 -0.30
CA LEU A 27 33.17 15.32 -0.33
C LEU A 27 32.61 15.04 -1.72
N VAL A 28 31.65 14.12 -1.84
CA VAL A 28 31.15 13.62 -3.13
C VAL A 28 29.76 14.17 -3.44
N PHE A 29 29.60 14.70 -4.65
CA PHE A 29 28.31 15.06 -5.26
C PHE A 29 28.08 14.21 -6.50
N CYS A 30 26.92 13.56 -6.58
CA CYS A 30 26.53 12.79 -7.76
C CYS A 30 25.51 13.59 -8.59
N HIS A 31 25.77 13.75 -9.88
CA HIS A 31 24.82 14.29 -10.87
C HIS A 31 24.42 13.20 -11.88
N GLY A 32 23.36 13.44 -12.64
CA GLY A 32 22.83 12.46 -13.60
C GLY A 32 22.04 11.33 -12.95
N ASP A 33 21.82 10.23 -13.68
CA ASP A 33 21.01 9.10 -13.21
C ASP A 33 21.79 8.15 -12.29
N ILE A 34 22.18 8.67 -11.13
CA ILE A 34 22.73 7.87 -10.04
C ILE A 34 21.70 6.89 -9.46
N THR A 35 20.42 7.11 -9.77
CA THR A 35 19.31 6.36 -9.18
C THR A 35 19.29 4.90 -9.66
N SER A 36 19.81 4.63 -10.86
CA SER A 36 19.97 3.28 -11.41
C SER A 36 21.04 2.42 -10.71
N TYR A 37 21.80 3.03 -9.78
CA TYR A 37 22.86 2.37 -8.99
C TYR A 37 22.50 2.22 -7.50
N ARG A 38 21.29 2.66 -7.10
CA ARG A 38 20.80 2.72 -5.70
C ARG A 38 21.14 1.48 -4.87
N GLU A 39 20.64 0.31 -5.30
CA GLU A 39 20.82 -0.92 -4.52
C GLU A 39 22.28 -1.32 -4.39
N VAL A 40 23.04 -1.23 -5.48
CA VAL A 40 24.45 -1.64 -5.53
C VAL A 40 25.30 -0.73 -4.65
N LEU A 41 25.06 0.58 -4.68
CA LEU A 41 25.75 1.54 -3.83
C LEU A 41 25.46 1.32 -2.35
N LEU A 42 24.20 1.09 -1.98
CA LEU A 42 23.83 0.79 -0.59
C LEU A 42 24.52 -0.48 -0.07
N ARG A 43 24.62 -1.53 -0.91
CA ARG A 43 25.32 -2.77 -0.56
C ARG A 43 26.81 -2.54 -0.32
N PHE A 44 27.51 -1.86 -1.24
CA PHE A 44 28.93 -1.58 -1.07
C PHE A 44 29.23 -0.59 0.05
N ALA A 45 28.33 0.35 0.34
CA ALA A 45 28.43 1.26 1.47
C ALA A 45 28.14 0.60 2.83
N GLY A 46 27.75 -0.68 2.85
CA GLY A 46 27.35 -1.38 4.07
C GLY A 46 26.07 -0.84 4.71
N ARG A 47 25.26 -0.09 3.94
CA ARG A 47 24.00 0.55 4.39
C ARG A 47 22.77 -0.13 3.80
N TRP A 48 22.90 -1.38 3.38
CA TRP A 48 21.76 -2.15 2.89
C TRP A 48 20.83 -2.48 4.07
N PRO A 49 19.55 -2.01 4.06
CA PRO A 49 18.64 -2.13 5.19
C PRO A 49 18.08 -3.55 5.32
N THR A 50 18.94 -4.49 5.67
CA THR A 50 18.65 -5.92 5.64
C THR A 50 17.58 -6.30 6.66
N ALA A 51 17.66 -5.72 7.85
CA ALA A 51 16.75 -6.02 8.95
C ALA A 51 15.34 -5.47 8.66
N GLU A 52 15.27 -4.24 8.15
CA GLU A 52 14.02 -3.56 7.85
C GLU A 52 13.33 -4.18 6.64
N LEU A 53 14.07 -4.55 5.58
CA LEU A 53 13.51 -5.27 4.44
C LEU A 53 13.00 -6.66 4.83
N ARG A 54 13.68 -7.34 5.76
CA ARG A 54 13.22 -8.62 6.30
C ARG A 54 11.93 -8.45 7.08
N ASN A 55 11.90 -7.50 8.02
CA ASN A 55 10.71 -7.21 8.81
C ASN A 55 9.52 -6.80 7.93
N LEU A 56 9.75 -5.99 6.89
CA LEU A 56 8.72 -5.63 5.91
C LEU A 56 8.14 -6.86 5.21
N ALA A 57 8.99 -7.79 4.79
CA ALA A 57 8.56 -9.04 4.15
C ALA A 57 7.78 -9.95 5.12
N GLU A 58 8.25 -10.08 6.36
CA GLU A 58 7.59 -10.87 7.41
C GLU A 58 6.21 -10.28 7.76
N THR A 59 6.15 -8.97 8.02
CA THR A 59 4.91 -8.24 8.32
C THR A 59 3.90 -8.38 7.18
N HIS A 60 4.36 -8.27 5.94
CA HIS A 60 3.51 -8.45 4.76
C HIS A 60 2.97 -9.88 4.67
N GLN A 61 3.83 -10.87 4.87
CA GLN A 61 3.43 -12.27 4.86
C GLN A 61 2.39 -12.58 5.95
N ASP A 62 2.57 -12.05 7.14
CA ASP A 62 1.64 -12.27 8.25
C ASP A 62 0.31 -11.52 8.05
N SER A 63 0.35 -10.33 7.46
CA SER A 63 -0.85 -9.61 7.04
C SER A 63 -1.63 -10.39 5.98
N MET A 64 -0.95 -10.97 4.99
CA MET A 64 -1.57 -11.82 3.96
C MET A 64 -2.22 -13.06 4.57
N LYS A 65 -1.51 -13.76 5.45
CA LYS A 65 -2.06 -14.93 6.16
C LYS A 65 -3.31 -14.55 6.96
N THR A 66 -3.25 -13.44 7.69
CA THR A 66 -4.36 -12.96 8.51
C THR A 66 -5.59 -12.59 7.67
N ALA A 67 -5.39 -11.84 6.57
CA ALA A 67 -6.48 -11.45 5.68
C ALA A 67 -7.14 -12.66 5.02
N LEU A 68 -6.34 -13.65 4.61
CA LEU A 68 -6.83 -14.89 4.01
C LEU A 68 -7.59 -15.75 5.03
N GLN A 69 -7.08 -15.84 6.25
CA GLN A 69 -7.75 -16.56 7.33
C GLN A 69 -9.08 -15.89 7.67
N TYR A 70 -9.12 -14.56 7.77
CA TYR A 70 -10.34 -13.80 7.99
C TYR A 70 -11.39 -14.03 6.89
N ALA A 71 -10.98 -14.02 5.62
CA ALA A 71 -11.88 -14.30 4.50
C ALA A 71 -12.45 -15.72 4.57
N LYS A 72 -11.62 -16.70 4.94
CA LYS A 72 -12.03 -18.10 5.14
C LYS A 72 -13.03 -18.24 6.28
N ASP A 73 -12.77 -17.61 7.42
CA ASP A 73 -13.64 -17.66 8.60
C ASP A 73 -14.98 -16.99 8.32
N ASN A 74 -14.96 -15.85 7.61
CA ASN A 74 -16.17 -15.15 7.18
C ASN A 74 -17.02 -16.02 6.24
N LEU A 75 -16.41 -16.64 5.24
CA LEU A 75 -17.10 -17.55 4.33
C LEU A 75 -17.68 -18.76 5.09
N HIS A 76 -16.92 -19.34 6.00
CA HIS A 76 -17.37 -20.47 6.81
C HIS A 76 -18.58 -20.10 7.68
N ALA A 77 -18.56 -18.91 8.30
CA ALA A 77 -19.69 -18.38 9.05
C ALA A 77 -20.91 -18.15 8.15
N ARG A 78 -20.71 -17.60 6.93
CA ARG A 78 -21.80 -17.42 5.94
C ARG A 78 -22.41 -18.75 5.54
N ILE A 79 -21.61 -19.76 5.23
CA ILE A 79 -22.10 -21.11 4.86
C ILE A 79 -22.88 -21.73 6.03
N THR A 80 -22.36 -21.63 7.25
CA THR A 80 -23.05 -22.15 8.45
C THR A 80 -24.41 -21.47 8.67
N ARG A 81 -24.49 -20.15 8.46
CA ARG A 81 -25.75 -19.40 8.48
C ARG A 81 -26.72 -19.89 7.41
N LEU A 82 -26.25 -20.06 6.18
CA LEU A 82 -27.07 -20.53 5.05
C LEU A 82 -27.57 -21.96 5.28
N ARG A 83 -26.74 -22.88 5.78
CA ARG A 83 -27.15 -24.23 6.18
C ARG A 83 -28.30 -24.21 7.17
N THR A 84 -28.18 -23.37 8.21
CA THR A 84 -29.22 -23.22 9.23
C THR A 84 -30.51 -22.65 8.64
N GLN A 85 -30.40 -21.62 7.78
CA GLN A 85 -31.54 -21.05 7.07
C GLN A 85 -32.23 -22.10 6.18
N PHE A 86 -31.47 -22.88 5.41
CA PHE A 86 -32.04 -23.91 4.54
C PHE A 86 -32.68 -25.05 5.32
N ALA A 87 -32.06 -25.52 6.41
CA ALA A 87 -32.68 -26.50 7.29
C ALA A 87 -34.05 -26.02 7.80
N SER A 88 -34.18 -24.73 8.14
CA SER A 88 -35.44 -24.16 8.63
C SER A 88 -36.56 -24.04 7.58
N ILE A 89 -36.22 -23.95 6.29
CA ILE A 89 -37.20 -23.78 5.20
C ILE A 89 -37.45 -25.04 4.38
N THR A 90 -36.57 -26.05 4.45
CA THR A 90 -36.61 -27.25 3.59
C THR A 90 -37.95 -27.97 3.68
N ASP A 91 -38.42 -28.29 4.88
CA ASP A 91 -39.71 -28.98 5.03
C ASP A 91 -40.90 -28.15 4.56
N VAL A 92 -40.81 -26.83 4.70
CA VAL A 92 -41.86 -25.90 4.26
C VAL A 92 -41.90 -25.84 2.74
N LEU A 93 -40.74 -25.79 2.06
CA LEU A 93 -40.61 -25.79 0.61
C LEU A 93 -41.26 -27.05 0.01
N PHE A 94 -40.97 -28.21 0.59
CA PHE A 94 -41.38 -29.51 0.06
C PHE A 94 -42.63 -30.10 0.73
N SER A 95 -43.41 -29.27 1.47
CA SER A 95 -44.68 -29.72 2.03
C SER A 95 -45.73 -29.99 0.93
N VAL A 96 -46.21 -31.22 0.87
CA VAL A 96 -47.18 -31.71 -0.14
C VAL A 96 -48.64 -31.35 0.24
N SER A 97 -48.90 -31.03 1.51
CA SER A 97 -50.26 -30.80 2.00
C SER A 97 -50.82 -29.43 1.58
N ALA A 98 -52.04 -29.43 1.04
CA ALA A 98 -52.86 -28.24 0.79
C ALA A 98 -53.16 -27.40 2.06
N HIS A 99 -52.83 -27.91 3.25
CA HIS A 99 -53.08 -27.31 4.58
C HIS A 99 -51.91 -26.48 5.14
N GLY A 100 -50.78 -26.39 4.43
CA GLY A 100 -49.68 -25.50 4.85
C GLY A 100 -50.12 -24.04 4.78
N LYS A 101 -49.92 -23.27 5.87
CA LYS A 101 -50.22 -21.82 5.86
C LYS A 101 -49.53 -21.16 4.66
N PRO A 102 -50.28 -20.58 3.69
CA PRO A 102 -49.70 -20.09 2.43
C PRO A 102 -48.59 -19.06 2.64
N GLY A 103 -48.66 -18.27 3.72
CA GLY A 103 -47.62 -17.32 4.10
C GLY A 103 -46.27 -17.96 4.46
N LYS A 104 -46.24 -19.15 5.10
CA LYS A 104 -44.98 -19.82 5.46
C LYS A 104 -44.24 -20.31 4.21
N ARG A 105 -44.98 -20.90 3.26
CA ARG A 105 -44.41 -21.33 1.98
C ARG A 105 -43.92 -20.15 1.16
N TYR A 106 -44.67 -19.06 1.12
CA TYR A 106 -44.25 -17.83 0.45
C TYR A 106 -42.92 -17.31 1.04
N ALA A 107 -42.80 -17.23 2.37
CA ALA A 107 -41.56 -16.80 3.03
C ALA A 107 -40.36 -17.72 2.72
N ALA A 108 -40.58 -19.04 2.71
CA ALA A 108 -39.56 -20.02 2.34
C ALA A 108 -39.09 -19.85 0.88
N VAL A 109 -40.04 -19.70 -0.06
CA VAL A 109 -39.74 -19.45 -1.48
C VAL A 109 -39.00 -18.12 -1.66
N GLN A 110 -39.38 -17.08 -0.93
CA GLN A 110 -38.71 -15.79 -0.99
C GLN A 110 -37.27 -15.87 -0.45
N THR A 111 -37.05 -16.62 0.63
CA THR A 111 -35.70 -16.86 1.19
C THR A 111 -34.80 -17.55 0.16
N LEU A 112 -35.32 -18.59 -0.49
CA LEU A 112 -34.59 -19.29 -1.57
C LEU A 112 -34.33 -18.37 -2.77
N ARG A 113 -35.31 -17.54 -3.15
CA ARG A 113 -35.16 -16.59 -4.26
C ARG A 113 -34.03 -15.61 -4.00
N VAL A 114 -34.01 -14.98 -2.82
CA VAL A 114 -32.93 -14.04 -2.45
C VAL A 114 -31.56 -14.71 -2.55
N PHE A 115 -31.42 -15.94 -2.07
CA PHE A 115 -30.16 -16.68 -2.21
C PHE A 115 -29.77 -16.95 -3.66
N VAL A 116 -30.71 -17.38 -4.50
CA VAL A 116 -30.43 -17.63 -5.93
C VAL A 116 -30.07 -16.33 -6.65
N ASP A 117 -30.73 -15.23 -6.32
CA ASP A 117 -30.42 -13.90 -6.87
C ASP A 117 -29.01 -13.44 -6.43
N GLU A 118 -28.64 -13.65 -5.16
CA GLU A 118 -27.27 -13.40 -4.68
C GLU A 118 -26.23 -14.25 -5.42
N LEU A 119 -26.52 -15.52 -5.69
CA LEU A 119 -25.63 -16.39 -6.47
C LEU A 119 -25.48 -15.91 -7.91
N GLN A 120 -26.55 -15.42 -8.53
CA GLN A 120 -26.53 -14.92 -9.90
C GLN A 120 -25.76 -13.60 -10.05
N GLN A 121 -25.72 -12.79 -9.00
CA GLN A 121 -24.91 -11.56 -8.97
C GLN A 121 -23.41 -11.86 -8.96
N ASP A 122 -23.00 -13.02 -8.43
CA ASP A 122 -21.63 -13.51 -8.51
C ASP A 122 -21.46 -14.30 -9.82
N GLU A 123 -21.11 -13.60 -10.91
CA GLU A 123 -20.98 -14.22 -12.24
C GLU A 123 -19.96 -15.37 -12.26
N GLU A 124 -18.82 -15.22 -11.57
CA GLU A 124 -17.77 -16.24 -11.53
C GLU A 124 -18.30 -17.52 -10.84
N LEU A 125 -18.94 -17.38 -9.68
CA LEU A 125 -19.54 -18.51 -8.97
C LEU A 125 -20.72 -19.11 -9.74
N TRP A 126 -21.61 -18.28 -10.30
CA TRP A 126 -22.77 -18.74 -11.06
C TRP A 126 -22.34 -19.56 -12.27
N MET A 127 -21.31 -19.14 -12.99
CA MET A 127 -20.79 -19.88 -14.15
C MET A 127 -20.15 -21.21 -13.74
N ALA A 128 -19.56 -21.32 -12.56
CA ALA A 128 -18.98 -22.55 -12.04
C ALA A 128 -20.04 -23.62 -11.67
N ILE A 129 -21.26 -23.20 -11.30
CA ILE A 129 -22.33 -24.14 -10.96
C ILE A 129 -22.84 -24.86 -12.22
N ASP A 130 -22.91 -26.19 -12.16
CA ASP A 130 -23.42 -27.03 -13.24
C ASP A 130 -24.93 -26.83 -13.49
N SER A 131 -25.36 -27.05 -14.74
CA SER A 131 -26.76 -26.89 -15.15
C SER A 131 -27.75 -27.74 -14.32
N PRO A 132 -27.46 -29.01 -13.99
CA PRO A 132 -28.29 -29.79 -13.07
C PRO A 132 -28.46 -29.15 -11.68
N THR A 133 -27.37 -28.66 -11.07
CA THR A 133 -27.46 -27.96 -9.77
C THR A 133 -28.30 -26.69 -9.85
N LYS A 134 -28.12 -25.86 -10.90
CA LYS A 134 -28.95 -24.67 -11.16
C LYS A 134 -30.43 -25.03 -11.30
N PHE A 135 -30.72 -26.09 -12.05
CA PHE A 135 -32.08 -26.58 -12.24
C PHE A 135 -32.70 -26.98 -10.89
N THR A 136 -32.01 -27.82 -10.12
CA THR A 136 -32.50 -28.31 -8.83
C THR A 136 -32.73 -27.18 -7.84
N LEU A 137 -31.82 -26.21 -7.72
CA LEU A 137 -32.00 -25.04 -6.85
C LEU A 137 -33.23 -24.21 -7.23
N SER A 138 -33.47 -24.08 -8.53
CA SER A 138 -34.64 -23.35 -9.04
C SER A 138 -35.95 -24.13 -8.97
N LEU A 139 -35.91 -25.45 -8.70
CA LEU A 139 -37.10 -26.30 -8.72
C LEU A 139 -38.22 -25.81 -7.78
N PRO A 140 -37.94 -25.44 -6.50
CA PRO A 140 -38.97 -24.91 -5.62
C PRO A 140 -39.45 -23.49 -5.98
N LEU A 141 -38.72 -22.80 -6.87
CA LEU A 141 -39.10 -21.49 -7.41
C LEU A 141 -39.97 -21.57 -8.66
N ARG A 142 -39.99 -22.74 -9.34
CA ARG A 142 -40.75 -23.01 -10.57
C ARG A 142 -42.21 -23.40 -10.28
N LYS A 143 -42.95 -23.76 -11.34
CA LYS A 143 -44.40 -24.03 -11.28
C LYS A 143 -44.73 -25.04 -10.18
N LYS A 144 -45.53 -24.59 -9.20
CA LYS A 144 -45.98 -25.36 -8.03
C LYS A 144 -46.50 -26.76 -8.37
N HIS A 145 -47.18 -26.92 -9.51
CA HIS A 145 -47.79 -28.17 -9.92
C HIS A 145 -46.76 -29.24 -10.31
N GLU A 146 -45.73 -28.88 -11.07
CA GLU A 146 -44.65 -29.80 -11.48
C GLU A 146 -43.86 -30.29 -10.26
N MET A 147 -43.59 -29.39 -9.31
CA MET A 147 -42.95 -29.73 -8.04
C MET A 147 -43.81 -30.69 -7.20
N GLN A 148 -45.14 -30.50 -7.19
CA GLN A 148 -46.06 -31.41 -6.49
C GLN A 148 -46.11 -32.79 -7.13
N GLN A 149 -46.08 -32.87 -8.46
CA GLN A 149 -46.02 -34.14 -9.19
C GLN A 149 -44.72 -34.88 -8.89
N LEU A 150 -43.57 -34.20 -8.94
CA LEU A 150 -42.28 -34.78 -8.61
C LEU A 150 -42.22 -35.27 -7.15
N LEU A 151 -42.74 -34.48 -6.21
CA LEU A 151 -42.84 -34.90 -4.81
C LEU A 151 -43.77 -36.10 -4.60
N HIS A 152 -44.84 -36.22 -5.39
CA HIS A 152 -45.74 -37.37 -5.32
C HIS A 152 -45.09 -38.65 -5.87
N LEU A 153 -44.31 -38.52 -6.96
CA LEU A 153 -43.65 -39.65 -7.62
C LEU A 153 -42.39 -40.13 -6.90
N LEU A 154 -41.58 -39.20 -6.40
CA LEU A 154 -40.22 -39.45 -5.88
C LEU A 154 -40.12 -39.24 -4.37
N GLY A 155 -41.16 -38.69 -3.72
CA GLY A 155 -41.21 -38.55 -2.27
C GLY A 155 -40.05 -37.75 -1.68
N GLN A 156 -39.35 -38.35 -0.71
CA GLN A 156 -38.23 -37.71 0.00
C GLN A 156 -36.97 -37.57 -0.85
N GLU A 157 -36.81 -38.34 -1.93
CA GLU A 157 -35.62 -38.30 -2.78
C GLU A 157 -35.41 -36.91 -3.39
N VAL A 158 -36.50 -36.21 -3.72
CA VAL A 158 -36.45 -34.82 -4.22
C VAL A 158 -35.80 -33.88 -3.19
N LYS A 159 -36.11 -34.07 -1.89
CA LYS A 159 -35.53 -33.25 -0.83
C LYS A 159 -34.04 -33.53 -0.67
N THR A 160 -33.64 -34.80 -0.74
CA THR A 160 -32.25 -35.23 -0.63
C THR A 160 -31.41 -34.63 -1.76
N VAL A 161 -31.86 -34.81 -3.02
CA VAL A 161 -31.17 -34.28 -4.20
C VAL A 161 -31.07 -32.75 -4.14
N TRP A 162 -32.11 -32.07 -3.63
CA TRP A 162 -32.06 -30.63 -3.43
C TRP A 162 -31.05 -30.20 -2.37
N THR A 163 -31.03 -30.87 -1.22
CA THR A 163 -30.08 -30.59 -0.13
C THR A 163 -28.64 -30.82 -0.58
N GLU A 164 -28.39 -31.90 -1.32
CA GLU A 164 -27.09 -32.18 -1.94
C GLU A 164 -26.68 -31.10 -2.95
N SER A 165 -27.64 -30.55 -3.70
CA SER A 165 -27.38 -29.47 -4.65
C SER A 165 -27.00 -28.17 -3.96
N VAL A 166 -27.62 -27.87 -2.81
CA VAL A 166 -27.22 -26.75 -1.95
C VAL A 166 -25.80 -26.95 -1.38
N GLU A 167 -25.48 -28.14 -0.89
CA GLU A 167 -24.13 -28.45 -0.37
C GLU A 167 -23.05 -28.40 -1.47
N ARG A 168 -23.39 -28.79 -2.71
CA ARG A 168 -22.49 -28.60 -3.86
C ARG A 168 -22.18 -27.13 -4.10
N VAL A 169 -23.16 -26.23 -3.99
CA VAL A 169 -22.89 -24.78 -4.06
C VAL A 169 -21.97 -24.32 -2.94
N PHE A 170 -22.19 -24.77 -1.71
CA PHE A 170 -21.30 -24.41 -0.59
C PHE A 170 -19.87 -24.89 -0.79
N THR A 171 -19.69 -26.05 -1.40
CA THR A 171 -18.38 -26.58 -1.78
C THR A 171 -17.73 -25.68 -2.83
N LEU A 172 -18.47 -25.31 -3.89
CA LEU A 172 -17.98 -24.39 -4.92
C LEU A 172 -17.63 -23.00 -4.36
N MET A 173 -18.40 -22.48 -3.41
CA MET A 173 -18.09 -21.22 -2.73
C MET A 173 -16.73 -21.29 -2.00
N GLN A 174 -16.43 -22.43 -1.37
CA GLN A 174 -15.13 -22.65 -0.70
C GLN A 174 -14.00 -22.78 -1.72
N GLU A 175 -14.20 -23.53 -2.80
CA GLU A 175 -13.21 -23.71 -3.87
C GLU A 175 -12.91 -22.39 -4.60
N SER A 176 -13.92 -21.55 -4.83
CA SER A 176 -13.76 -20.22 -5.43
C SER A 176 -12.90 -19.29 -4.56
N LEU A 177 -13.05 -19.37 -3.23
CA LEU A 177 -12.17 -18.61 -2.32
C LEU A 177 -10.72 -19.12 -2.40
N GLU A 178 -10.53 -20.43 -2.51
CA GLU A 178 -9.21 -21.05 -2.63
C GLU A 178 -8.53 -20.71 -3.97
N SER A 179 -9.27 -20.63 -5.07
CA SER A 179 -8.74 -20.24 -6.40
C SER A 179 -8.45 -18.74 -6.49
N SER A 180 -9.27 -17.91 -5.84
CA SER A 180 -9.09 -16.45 -5.76
C SER A 180 -7.77 -16.05 -5.07
N LYS A 181 -7.20 -16.92 -4.22
CA LYS A 181 -5.87 -16.76 -3.60
C LYS A 181 -4.76 -16.49 -4.63
N SER A 182 -4.92 -16.98 -5.85
CA SER A 182 -3.89 -16.93 -6.89
C SER A 182 -3.88 -15.64 -7.72
N GLY A 183 -4.98 -14.86 -7.75
CA GLY A 183 -5.18 -13.87 -8.81
C GLY A 183 -5.07 -12.41 -8.36
N LYS A 184 -6.21 -11.85 -7.94
CA LYS A 184 -6.41 -10.40 -7.87
C LYS A 184 -5.88 -9.78 -6.56
N ASN A 185 -6.25 -10.36 -5.41
CA ASN A 185 -5.83 -9.83 -4.10
C ASN A 185 -4.32 -9.99 -3.86
N ALA A 186 -3.72 -11.04 -4.42
CA ALA A 186 -2.27 -11.25 -4.36
C ALA A 186 -1.50 -10.21 -5.19
N SER A 187 -2.07 -9.67 -6.28
CA SER A 187 -1.42 -8.65 -7.11
C SER A 187 -1.35 -7.31 -6.40
N VAL A 188 -2.48 -6.80 -5.89
CA VAL A 188 -2.56 -5.50 -5.22
C VAL A 188 -1.64 -5.44 -3.99
N LEU A 189 -1.62 -6.50 -3.20
CA LEU A 189 -0.75 -6.58 -2.02
C LEU A 189 0.73 -6.70 -2.41
N ARG A 190 1.06 -7.36 -3.52
CA ARG A 190 2.44 -7.44 -4.03
C ARG A 190 2.93 -6.10 -4.57
N GLU A 191 2.08 -5.35 -5.25
CA GLU A 191 2.37 -3.99 -5.70
C GLU A 191 2.63 -3.05 -4.50
N SER A 192 1.80 -3.14 -3.46
CA SER A 192 1.99 -2.39 -2.22
C SER A 192 3.34 -2.71 -1.55
N LEU A 193 3.74 -3.99 -1.49
CA LEU A 193 5.05 -4.40 -0.96
C LEU A 193 6.20 -3.83 -1.79
N ALA A 194 6.10 -3.85 -3.12
CA ALA A 194 7.12 -3.31 -4.00
C ALA A 194 7.31 -1.80 -3.77
N LEU A 195 6.22 -1.05 -3.64
CA LEU A 195 6.26 0.38 -3.33
C LEU A 195 6.90 0.67 -1.96
N ALA A 196 6.50 -0.07 -0.92
CA ALA A 196 7.06 0.10 0.42
C ALA A 196 8.56 -0.24 0.47
N ARG A 197 8.97 -1.28 -0.26
CA ARG A 197 10.38 -1.64 -0.44
C ARG A 197 11.16 -0.51 -1.12
N ASP A 198 10.62 0.02 -2.22
CA ASP A 198 11.28 1.07 -2.99
C ASP A 198 11.41 2.37 -2.19
N GLU A 199 10.39 2.72 -1.41
CA GLU A 199 10.41 3.87 -0.52
C GLU A 199 11.51 3.73 0.55
N LEU A 200 11.61 2.54 1.15
CA LEU A 200 12.62 2.25 2.15
C LEU A 200 14.05 2.33 1.57
N ILE A 201 14.28 1.73 0.41
CA ILE A 201 15.56 1.80 -0.31
C ILE A 201 15.89 3.25 -0.67
N LEU A 202 14.91 4.01 -1.14
CA LEU A 202 15.10 5.41 -1.52
C LEU A 202 15.45 6.29 -0.30
N LYS A 203 14.83 6.04 0.85
CA LYS A 203 15.14 6.74 2.10
C LYS A 203 16.59 6.53 2.52
N GLU A 204 17.04 5.28 2.57
CA GLU A 204 18.44 4.96 2.91
C GLU A 204 19.43 5.52 1.89
N PHE A 205 19.09 5.47 0.62
CA PHE A 205 19.91 6.03 -0.44
C PHE A 205 20.09 7.55 -0.29
N ARG A 206 19.02 8.29 -0.01
CA ARG A 206 19.08 9.73 0.26
C ARG A 206 19.92 10.04 1.50
N ALA A 207 19.78 9.24 2.56
CA ALA A 207 20.58 9.40 3.77
C ALA A 207 22.08 9.19 3.51
N MET A 208 22.43 8.19 2.70
CA MET A 208 23.81 7.94 2.27
C MET A 208 24.38 9.09 1.43
N LEU A 209 23.64 9.57 0.42
CA LEU A 209 24.10 10.71 -0.39
C LEU A 209 24.27 11.99 0.43
N LYS A 210 23.37 12.23 1.40
CA LYS A 210 23.50 13.35 2.34
C LYS A 210 24.75 13.20 3.22
N HIS A 211 25.05 11.99 3.67
CA HIS A 211 26.26 11.74 4.44
C HIS A 211 27.52 12.07 3.62
N TRP A 212 27.60 11.62 2.36
CA TRP A 212 28.73 11.88 1.48
C TRP A 212 28.93 13.36 1.11
N SER A 213 27.86 14.14 1.05
CA SER A 213 27.94 15.58 0.75
C SER A 213 28.25 16.44 1.98
N CYS A 214 28.15 15.88 3.18
CA CYS A 214 28.46 16.54 4.44
C CYS A 214 29.80 16.09 5.04
N THR A 215 30.56 15.20 4.39
CA THR A 215 31.89 14.78 4.85
C THR A 215 32.85 15.98 4.90
N ASN A 216 33.51 16.20 6.04
CA ASN A 216 34.54 17.23 6.16
C ASN A 216 35.77 16.83 5.34
N SER A 217 35.85 17.31 4.10
CA SER A 217 37.00 17.12 3.22
C SER A 217 37.37 18.41 2.52
N THR A 218 38.67 18.62 2.33
CA THR A 218 39.22 19.71 1.52
C THR A 218 39.08 19.46 0.02
N HIS A 219 38.69 18.25 -0.39
CA HIS A 219 38.52 17.86 -1.78
C HIS A 219 37.05 17.55 -2.06
N ARG A 220 36.48 18.28 -3.03
CA ARG A 220 35.14 18.06 -3.55
C ARG A 220 35.23 17.34 -4.89
N LEU A 221 34.54 16.21 -5.02
CA LEU A 221 34.38 15.46 -6.25
C LEU A 221 32.93 15.58 -6.73
N THR A 222 32.74 16.05 -7.95
CA THR A 222 31.46 16.01 -8.65
C THR A 222 31.53 14.89 -9.68
N ILE A 223 30.59 13.95 -9.61
CA ILE A 223 30.62 12.68 -10.35
C ILE A 223 29.34 12.55 -11.17
N THR A 224 29.49 12.32 -12.48
CA THR A 224 28.37 12.14 -13.41
C THR A 224 28.53 10.81 -14.15
N PRO A 225 27.85 9.74 -13.70
CA PRO A 225 27.89 8.44 -14.38
C PRO A 225 26.90 8.38 -15.54
N VAL A 226 27.32 7.72 -16.62
CA VAL A 226 26.52 7.40 -17.79
C VAL A 226 26.75 5.92 -18.13
N SER A 227 25.68 5.14 -18.16
CA SER A 227 25.77 3.73 -18.57
C SER A 227 25.53 3.60 -20.08
N ARG A 228 26.43 2.92 -20.79
CA ARG A 228 26.30 2.58 -22.22
C ARG A 228 26.82 1.17 -22.44
N ASN A 229 26.03 0.33 -23.10
CA ASN A 229 26.42 -1.04 -23.49
C ASN A 229 26.95 -1.90 -22.33
N GLY A 230 26.42 -1.74 -21.12
CA GLY A 230 26.86 -2.46 -19.92
C GLY A 230 28.09 -1.86 -19.21
N LEU A 231 28.81 -0.96 -19.87
CA LEU A 231 29.91 -0.19 -19.31
C LEU A 231 29.39 1.07 -18.60
N VAL A 232 30.17 1.55 -17.63
CA VAL A 232 29.86 2.80 -16.91
C VAL A 232 30.98 3.80 -17.18
N TYR A 233 30.63 4.88 -17.87
CA TYR A 233 31.49 6.03 -18.08
C TYR A 233 31.20 7.06 -17.00
N CYS A 234 32.25 7.59 -16.39
CA CYS A 234 32.13 8.51 -15.26
C CYS A 234 32.95 9.76 -15.53
N GLU A 235 32.29 10.89 -15.64
CA GLU A 235 32.95 12.20 -15.66
C GLU A 235 33.14 12.68 -14.22
N ILE A 236 34.36 13.14 -13.91
CA ILE A 236 34.77 13.53 -12.57
C ILE A 236 35.36 14.94 -12.64
N GLU A 237 34.74 15.86 -11.90
CA GLU A 237 35.27 17.20 -11.65
C GLU A 237 35.76 17.29 -10.19
N GLU A 238 37.06 17.52 -10.02
CA GLU A 238 37.68 17.73 -8.71
C GLU A 238 37.91 19.21 -8.44
N LYS A 239 37.47 19.66 -7.26
CA LYS A 239 37.68 21.02 -6.73
C LYS A 239 38.29 20.96 -5.34
N THR A 240 39.47 21.55 -5.17
CA THR A 240 40.03 21.79 -3.84
C THR A 240 39.31 22.96 -3.18
N LEU A 241 38.60 22.68 -2.08
CA LEU A 241 38.03 23.71 -1.22
C LEU A 241 39.20 24.36 -0.49
N ARG A 242 39.52 25.60 -0.88
CA ARG A 242 40.47 26.40 -0.09
C ARG A 242 39.86 26.54 1.29
N ALA A 243 40.60 26.19 2.34
CA ALA A 243 40.27 26.62 3.68
C ALA A 243 40.09 28.14 3.60
N GLN A 244 38.86 28.62 3.75
CA GLN A 244 38.70 29.96 4.26
C GLN A 244 39.33 29.88 5.65
N THR A 245 40.61 30.23 5.75
CA THR A 245 41.12 30.89 6.93
C THR A 245 40.16 32.04 7.16
N THR A 246 39.15 31.80 7.99
CA THR A 246 38.66 32.83 8.87
C THR A 246 39.92 33.35 9.52
N ARG A 247 40.43 34.47 8.99
CA ARG A 247 41.23 35.38 9.80
C ARG A 247 40.34 35.61 11.01
N PHE A 248 40.64 34.92 12.09
CA PHE A 248 40.31 35.41 13.41
C PHE A 248 40.95 36.79 13.44
N VAL A 249 40.13 37.81 13.16
CA VAL A 249 40.44 39.16 13.61
C VAL A 249 40.46 39.02 15.13
N SER A 250 41.67 38.92 15.66
CA SER A 250 41.96 38.91 17.08
C SER A 250 41.21 40.10 17.70
N THR A 251 40.18 39.82 18.50
CA THR A 251 39.42 40.82 19.28
C THR A 251 40.21 41.27 20.51
N ARG A 252 41.54 41.37 20.39
CA ARG A 252 42.47 41.68 21.50
C ARG A 252 42.88 43.15 21.55
N ASP A 253 42.06 44.05 21.02
CA ASP A 253 42.12 45.47 21.32
C ASP A 253 40.72 45.95 21.70
N ARG A 254 40.46 45.92 23.01
CA ARG A 254 39.26 46.45 23.65
C ARG A 254 39.71 47.62 24.53
N PRO A 255 39.37 48.87 24.20
CA PRO A 255 39.17 49.87 25.23
C PRO A 255 37.84 49.56 25.93
N ALA A 256 37.87 49.54 27.26
CA ALA A 256 36.70 49.39 28.11
C ALA A 256 35.84 50.67 28.15
N LEU A 257 34.62 50.51 28.71
CA LEU A 257 33.56 51.52 28.99
C LEU A 257 32.67 51.81 27.76
N GLU A 258 31.34 51.74 27.80
CA GLU A 258 30.38 51.86 28.90
C GLU A 258 29.01 51.29 28.48
N ASP A 259 28.18 50.95 29.47
CA ASP A 259 26.76 50.58 29.36
C ASP A 259 25.93 51.59 28.55
N MET A 260 24.98 51.10 27.74
CA MET A 260 23.56 51.52 27.75
C MET A 260 22.81 51.01 26.50
N HIS A 261 21.73 50.29 26.79
CA HIS A 261 20.43 50.23 26.12
C HIS A 261 20.23 50.87 24.73
N THR A 262 19.57 50.08 23.88
CA THR A 262 18.57 50.48 22.86
C THR A 262 18.99 51.43 21.73
N VAL A 263 19.34 50.87 20.56
CA VAL A 263 18.98 51.42 19.23
C VAL A 263 18.83 50.24 18.27
N SER A 264 17.61 49.74 18.08
CA SER A 264 16.69 50.10 16.99
C SER A 264 17.07 49.50 15.64
N SER A 265 16.42 48.37 15.36
CA SER A 265 16.16 47.81 14.05
C SER A 265 15.38 48.82 13.22
N ILE A 266 16.06 49.60 12.40
CA ILE A 266 15.41 50.53 11.48
C ILE A 266 15.52 49.94 10.07
N ASN A 267 14.39 49.41 9.59
CA ASN A 267 14.00 49.17 8.18
C ASN A 267 14.08 47.75 7.57
N ALA A 268 14.38 46.69 8.32
CA ALA A 268 14.21 45.33 7.78
C ALA A 268 12.75 44.88 7.90
N VAL A 269 11.99 44.98 6.81
CA VAL A 269 10.61 44.45 6.69
C VAL A 269 10.64 42.94 6.50
N CYS A 270 9.90 42.20 7.32
CA CYS A 270 9.77 40.75 7.19
C CYS A 270 9.05 40.39 5.89
N ARG A 271 9.67 39.53 5.05
CA ARG A 271 9.09 39.09 3.76
C ARG A 271 7.83 38.22 3.88
N TYR A 272 7.54 37.67 5.07
CA TYR A 272 6.38 36.79 5.28
C TYR A 272 5.14 37.52 5.80
N CYS A 273 5.29 38.54 6.65
CA CYS A 273 4.15 39.24 7.25
C CYS A 273 4.12 40.75 6.96
N GLY A 274 5.18 41.31 6.37
CA GLY A 274 5.25 42.75 6.07
C GLY A 274 5.56 43.64 7.28
N GLU A 275 5.76 43.06 8.47
CA GLU A 275 6.06 43.81 9.70
C GLU A 275 7.56 44.00 9.92
N VAL A 276 7.94 45.12 10.53
CA VAL A 276 9.34 45.47 10.86
C VAL A 276 9.72 44.93 12.24
N GLY A 277 10.98 44.54 12.43
CA GLY A 277 11.54 44.21 13.75
C GLY A 277 11.83 42.74 14.01
N HIS A 278 11.69 41.86 13.01
CA HIS A 278 12.12 40.46 13.12
C HIS A 278 12.61 39.88 11.77
N TRP A 279 13.39 38.81 11.84
CA TRP A 279 13.87 38.08 10.66
C TRP A 279 12.81 37.08 10.16
N ALA A 280 12.78 36.82 8.86
CA ALA A 280 11.82 35.92 8.21
C ALA A 280 11.74 34.51 8.85
N LEU A 281 12.85 33.99 9.37
CA LEU A 281 12.94 32.68 10.04
C LEU A 281 12.34 32.68 11.45
N ALA A 282 12.18 33.85 12.06
CA ALA A 282 11.56 34.05 13.37
C ALA A 282 10.11 34.56 13.24
N CYS A 283 9.54 34.52 12.03
CA CYS A 283 8.17 34.98 11.79
C CYS A 283 7.17 34.01 12.45
N PRO A 284 6.32 34.48 13.39
CA PRO A 284 5.39 33.62 14.12
C PRO A 284 4.32 32.97 13.23
N ILE A 285 4.12 33.46 11.99
CA ILE A 285 3.25 32.84 10.99
C ILE A 285 3.83 31.50 10.48
N VAL A 286 5.16 31.38 10.41
CA VAL A 286 5.85 30.18 9.91
C VAL A 286 6.10 29.16 11.02
N ALA A 287 6.00 29.58 12.28
CA ALA A 287 6.39 28.78 13.45
C ALA A 287 5.23 28.00 14.12
N VAL A 288 4.10 27.77 13.43
CA VAL A 288 3.05 26.85 13.92
C VAL A 288 3.20 25.48 13.25
N PRO A 289 3.64 24.43 13.98
CA PRO A 289 3.64 23.07 13.48
C PRO A 289 2.20 22.58 13.29
N ARG A 290 1.91 22.02 12.11
CA ARG A 290 0.59 21.46 11.78
C ARG A 290 0.45 20.06 12.39
N GLU A 291 0.15 20.00 13.69
CA GLU A 291 -0.52 18.87 14.32
C GLU A 291 -1.84 19.35 14.94
N ASN A 292 -2.88 18.55 14.73
CA ASN A 292 -4.27 18.65 15.21
C ASN A 292 -5.24 19.58 14.46
N ASN A 293 -6.12 18.96 13.67
CA ASN A 293 -7.56 19.19 13.72
C ASN A 293 -8.32 17.98 13.17
N LEU A 294 -8.50 16.98 14.03
CA LEU A 294 -9.70 16.15 14.06
C LEU A 294 -10.67 16.86 14.99
N SER A 295 -11.72 17.49 14.45
CA SER A 295 -13.09 17.47 14.97
C SER A 295 -13.96 18.59 14.38
N ASN A 296 -15.00 18.16 13.67
CA ASN A 296 -16.41 18.53 13.93
C ASN A 296 -17.16 19.39 12.88
N TRP A 297 -18.42 18.98 12.66
CA TRP A 297 -19.55 19.57 11.91
C TRP A 297 -19.49 19.44 10.38
N GLY A 298 -20.49 18.89 9.67
CA GLY A 298 -21.85 18.49 10.01
C GLY A 298 -22.71 18.64 8.74
N ASP A 299 -23.54 17.63 8.46
CA ASP A 299 -24.77 17.65 7.66
C ASP A 299 -24.90 18.58 6.44
N PHE A 300 -25.03 17.99 5.24
CA PHE A 300 -26.07 18.44 4.31
C PHE A 300 -26.69 17.26 3.56
N ASN A 301 -28.00 17.19 3.71
CA ASN A 301 -28.91 16.13 3.32
C ASN A 301 -29.37 16.29 1.86
N ALA A 302 -29.94 15.20 1.35
CA ALA A 302 -30.58 15.08 0.05
C ALA A 302 -31.73 16.08 -0.17
N ASN A 303 -31.76 16.70 -1.35
CA ASN A 303 -32.91 16.80 -2.26
C ASN A 303 -32.52 17.70 -3.43
N ASP A 304 -32.63 17.19 -4.64
CA ASP A 304 -33.37 17.90 -5.69
C ASP A 304 -33.63 16.95 -6.87
N ARG A 305 -34.87 16.46 -6.89
CA ARG A 305 -35.60 16.11 -8.10
C ARG A 305 -36.50 17.29 -8.43
N GLN A 306 -36.31 17.87 -9.62
CA GLN A 306 -37.40 18.25 -10.52
C GLN A 306 -36.92 18.00 -11.95
#